data_AF-A0A822BYP7-F1
#
_entry.id   AF-A0A822BYP7-F1
#
_cell.length_a   1.000
_cell.length_b   1.000
_cell.length_c   1.000
_cell.angle_alpha   90.00
_cell.angle_beta   90.00
_cell.angle_gamma   90.00
#
_symmetry.space_group_name_H-M   'P 1'
#
loop_
_entity.id
_entity.type
_entity.pdbx_description
1 polymer ?
#
loop_
_entity_poly.entity_id
_entity_poly.type
_entity_poly.pdbx_seq_one_letter_code
_entity_poly.pdbx_strand_id
1 'polypeptide(L)'
;VLGLLGLKASTQELIILLLTVLSDQDCDVRVCACNALGQLGEKAASEEVVKVLLATLSDQDCGVRKVVCNALGRLGEKVASEEVTKGLLTALSEQDCDVRICACDALRRLGEKSANEELIKGLLNALIDKEC
;
A
#
# COMPACT_ATOMS: atom_id res chain seq x y z
N VAL A 1 33.35 0.01 0.04
CA VAL A 1 32.49 1.22 0.05
C VAL A 1 31.77 1.44 -1.29
N LEU A 2 32.41 1.25 -2.45
CA LEU A 2 31.80 1.44 -3.78
C LEU A 2 30.63 0.49 -4.11
N GLY A 3 30.67 -0.78 -3.67
CA GLY A 3 29.58 -1.75 -3.96
C GLY A 3 28.22 -1.41 -3.31
N LEU A 4 28.23 -0.74 -2.15
CA LEU A 4 27.00 -0.32 -1.46
C LEU A 4 26.34 0.88 -2.15
N LEU A 5 27.13 1.77 -2.76
CA LEU A 5 26.62 2.91 -3.52
C LEU A 5 26.00 2.47 -4.85
N GLY A 6 26.63 1.51 -5.55
CA GLY A 6 26.07 0.93 -6.78
C GLY A 6 24.73 0.23 -6.57
N LEU A 7 24.60 -0.58 -5.51
CA LEU A 7 23.35 -1.28 -5.19
C LEU A 7 22.22 -0.31 -4.79
N LYS A 8 22.56 0.78 -4.12
CA LYS A 8 21.58 1.80 -3.70
C LYS A 8 21.10 2.63 -4.89
N ALA A 9 22.00 3.00 -5.80
CA ALA A 9 21.67 3.66 -7.05
C ALA A 9 20.73 2.80 -7.92
N SER A 10 21.06 1.52 -8.10
CA SER A 10 20.22 0.59 -8.88
C SER A 10 18.84 0.35 -8.25
N THR A 11 18.74 0.39 -6.91
CA THR A 11 17.45 0.29 -6.22
C THR A 11 16.59 1.53 -6.44
N GLN A 12 17.19 2.73 -6.44
CA GLN A 12 16.47 3.97 -6.69
C GLN A 12 15.95 4.07 -8.12
N GLU A 13 16.77 3.68 -9.11
CA GLU A 13 16.36 3.62 -10.51
C GLU A 13 15.20 2.63 -10.72
N LEU A 14 15.27 1.47 -10.06
CA LEU A 14 14.17 0.50 -10.06
C LEU A 14 12.89 1.10 -9.46
N ILE A 15 12.96 1.80 -8.33
CA ILE A 15 11.78 2.45 -7.73
C ILE A 15 11.17 3.46 -8.71
N ILE A 16 11.97 4.30 -9.35
CA ILE A 16 11.49 5.29 -10.33
C ILE A 16 10.77 4.58 -11.49
N LEU A 17 11.35 3.51 -12.02
CA LEU A 17 10.72 2.72 -13.08
C LEU A 17 9.39 2.10 -12.61
N LEU A 18 9.34 1.55 -11.40
CA LEU A 18 8.10 0.96 -10.89
C LEU A 18 7.00 2.02 -10.70
N LEU A 19 7.35 3.24 -10.31
CA LEU A 19 6.39 4.35 -10.18
C LEU A 19 5.81 4.77 -11.54
N THR A 20 6.59 4.76 -12.61
CA THR A 20 6.05 5.08 -13.95
C THR A 20 5.12 3.98 -14.45
N VAL A 21 5.43 2.72 -14.15
CA VAL A 21 4.63 1.55 -14.55
C VAL A 21 3.27 1.49 -13.84
N LEU A 22 3.09 2.17 -12.69
CA LEU A 22 1.79 2.29 -12.04
C LEU A 22 0.75 3.07 -12.85
N SER A 23 1.13 3.74 -13.94
CA SER A 23 0.22 4.43 -14.85
C SER A 23 -0.08 3.63 -16.13
N ASP A 24 0.34 2.37 -16.20
CA ASP A 24 0.07 1.50 -17.36
C ASP A 24 -1.43 1.24 -17.53
N GLN A 25 -1.88 1.05 -18.77
CA GLN A 25 -3.27 0.77 -19.07
C GLN A 25 -3.69 -0.63 -18.61
N ASP A 26 -2.76 -1.58 -18.61
CA ASP A 26 -2.99 -2.96 -18.18
C ASP A 26 -2.96 -3.08 -16.65
N CYS A 27 -4.03 -3.61 -16.06
CA CYS A 27 -4.11 -3.79 -14.61
C CYS A 27 -3.11 -4.83 -14.08
N ASP A 28 -2.75 -5.86 -14.86
CA ASP A 28 -1.77 -6.86 -14.44
C ASP A 28 -0.38 -6.23 -14.30
N VAL A 29 -0.05 -5.31 -15.21
CA VAL A 29 1.20 -4.54 -15.16
C VAL A 29 1.25 -3.65 -13.91
N ARG A 30 0.14 -2.94 -13.60
CA ARG A 30 0.03 -2.13 -12.37
C ARG A 30 0.12 -3.00 -11.11
N VAL A 31 -0.52 -4.17 -11.09
CA VAL A 31 -0.42 -5.16 -10.00
C VAL A 31 1.03 -5.60 -9.79
N CYS A 32 1.76 -5.93 -10.86
CA CYS A 32 3.16 -6.30 -10.78
C CYS A 32 4.01 -5.18 -10.18
N ALA A 33 3.77 -3.93 -10.57
CA ALA A 33 4.48 -2.78 -10.05
C ALA A 33 4.22 -2.55 -8.54
N CYS A 34 2.95 -2.58 -8.10
CA CYS A 34 2.60 -2.49 -6.69
C CYS A 34 3.24 -3.61 -5.87
N ASN A 35 3.20 -4.85 -6.37
CA ASN A 35 3.80 -6.00 -5.70
C ASN A 35 5.32 -5.83 -5.53
N ALA A 36 6.01 -5.40 -6.59
CA ALA A 36 7.44 -5.16 -6.56
C ALA A 36 7.83 -4.06 -5.55
N LEU A 37 7.10 -2.94 -5.54
CA LEU A 37 7.29 -1.88 -4.53
C LEU A 37 7.08 -2.41 -3.11
N GLY A 38 6.03 -3.20 -2.89
CA GLY A 38 5.78 -3.85 -1.60
C GLY A 38 6.89 -4.83 -1.19
N GLN A 39 7.46 -5.58 -2.14
CA GLN A 39 8.57 -6.52 -1.87
C GLN A 39 9.89 -5.82 -1.52
N LEU A 40 10.11 -4.60 -2.03
CA LEU A 40 11.23 -3.76 -1.60
C LEU A 40 11.08 -3.32 -0.13
N GLY A 41 9.86 -3.33 0.40
CA GLY A 41 9.52 -3.00 1.79
C GLY A 41 10.02 -1.61 2.17
N GLU A 42 10.54 -1.47 3.38
CA GLU A 42 11.06 -0.19 3.90
C GLU A 42 12.10 0.51 3.01
N LYS A 43 12.77 -0.20 2.08
CA LYS A 43 13.72 0.43 1.14
C LYS A 43 13.03 1.34 0.12
N ALA A 44 11.75 1.08 -0.16
CA ALA A 44 10.91 1.90 -1.02
C ALA A 44 10.03 2.90 -0.24
N ALA A 45 10.17 2.99 1.10
CA ALA A 45 9.37 3.88 1.94
C ALA A 45 9.82 5.35 1.83
N SER A 46 9.58 5.97 0.68
CA SER A 46 9.76 7.40 0.44
C SER A 46 8.42 8.12 0.28
N GLU A 47 8.39 9.43 0.51
CA GLU A 47 7.17 10.24 0.38
C GLU A 47 6.55 10.15 -1.02
N GLU A 48 7.38 10.12 -2.07
CA GLU A 48 6.90 9.98 -3.45
C GLU A 48 6.22 8.63 -3.69
N VAL A 49 6.79 7.54 -3.17
CA VAL A 49 6.17 6.21 -3.27
C VAL A 49 4.84 6.20 -2.52
N VAL A 50 4.80 6.76 -1.31
CA VAL A 50 3.56 6.85 -0.52
C VAL A 50 2.47 7.62 -1.27
N LYS A 51 2.81 8.78 -1.83
CA LYS A 51 1.87 9.61 -2.59
C LYS A 51 1.28 8.88 -3.78
N VAL A 52 2.10 8.18 -4.56
CA VAL A 52 1.63 7.43 -5.73
C VAL A 52 0.79 6.22 -5.32
N LEU A 53 1.21 5.47 -4.29
CA LEU A 53 0.42 4.34 -3.79
C LEU A 53 -0.92 4.79 -3.18
N LEU A 54 -0.97 5.94 -2.50
CA LEU A 54 -2.21 6.54 -2.02
C LEU A 54 -3.17 6.88 -3.18
N ALA A 55 -2.69 7.44 -4.28
CA ALA A 55 -3.51 7.68 -5.46
C ALA A 55 -4.02 6.36 -6.08
N THR A 56 -3.20 5.30 -6.02
CA THR A 56 -3.51 3.96 -6.55
C THR A 56 -4.58 3.24 -5.72
N LEU A 57 -4.87 3.67 -4.48
CA LEU A 57 -6.03 3.15 -3.71
C LEU A 57 -7.37 3.45 -4.40
N SER A 58 -7.41 4.37 -5.37
CA SER A 58 -8.61 4.65 -6.17
C SER A 58 -8.55 4.05 -7.59
N ASP A 59 -7.69 3.05 -7.82
CA ASP A 59 -7.62 2.37 -9.12
C ASP A 59 -8.97 1.75 -9.49
N GLN A 60 -9.30 1.75 -10.78
CA GLN A 60 -10.54 1.15 -11.29
C GLN A 60 -10.62 -0.36 -11.05
N ASP A 61 -9.48 -1.05 -11.04
CA ASP A 61 -9.39 -2.49 -10.88
C ASP A 61 -9.23 -2.88 -9.40
N CYS A 62 -10.11 -3.77 -8.89
CA CYS A 62 -10.06 -4.18 -7.49
C CYS A 62 -8.80 -5.01 -7.15
N GLY A 63 -8.23 -5.73 -8.13
CA GLY A 63 -6.97 -6.44 -7.98
C GLY A 63 -5.81 -5.48 -7.71
N VAL A 64 -5.76 -4.35 -8.41
CA VAL A 64 -4.79 -3.28 -8.14
C VAL A 64 -5.01 -2.70 -6.75
N ARG A 65 -6.25 -2.32 -6.39
CA ARG A 65 -6.58 -1.76 -5.07
C ARG A 65 -6.18 -2.67 -3.91
N LYS A 66 -6.45 -3.98 -4.04
CA LYS A 66 -6.03 -5.01 -3.10
C LYS A 66 -4.51 -5.02 -2.90
N VAL A 67 -3.77 -5.04 -4.00
CA VAL A 67 -2.31 -5.18 -3.98
C VAL A 67 -1.65 -3.92 -3.45
N VAL A 68 -2.19 -2.73 -3.72
CA VAL A 68 -1.66 -1.49 -3.15
C VAL A 68 -1.89 -1.39 -1.64
N CYS A 69 -3.02 -1.87 -1.10
CA CYS A 69 -3.18 -2.00 0.35
C CYS A 69 -2.05 -2.87 0.94
N ASN A 70 -1.81 -4.06 0.37
CA ASN A 70 -0.74 -4.94 0.84
C ASN A 70 0.65 -4.30 0.69
N ALA A 71 0.90 -3.54 -0.40
CA ALA A 71 2.16 -2.83 -0.61
C ALA A 71 2.40 -1.78 0.47
N LEU A 72 1.42 -0.92 0.75
CA LEU A 72 1.47 0.07 1.84
C LEU A 72 1.76 -0.60 3.19
N GLY A 73 1.10 -1.72 3.49
CA GLY A 73 1.37 -2.50 4.70
C GLY A 73 2.78 -3.08 4.75
N ARG A 74 3.37 -3.47 3.62
CA ARG A 74 4.75 -4.00 3.53
C ARG A 74 5.84 -2.93 3.62
N LEU A 75 5.52 -1.68 3.27
CA LEU A 75 6.43 -0.55 3.53
C LEU A 75 6.60 -0.27 5.03
N GLY A 76 5.67 -0.77 5.85
CA GLY A 76 5.76 -0.82 7.32
C GLY A 76 5.59 0.53 8.01
N GLU A 77 5.96 0.60 9.28
CA GLU A 77 5.73 1.78 10.14
C GLU A 77 6.38 3.08 9.63
N LYS A 78 7.36 3.00 8.71
CA LYS A 78 7.99 4.18 8.10
C LYS A 78 7.03 5.03 7.28
N VAL A 79 5.99 4.43 6.72
CA VAL A 79 4.97 5.15 5.95
C VAL A 79 3.71 5.41 6.75
N ALA A 80 3.69 5.05 8.04
CA ALA A 80 2.54 5.30 8.90
C ALA A 80 2.33 6.81 9.08
N SER A 81 1.34 7.34 8.38
CA SER A 81 0.89 8.72 8.47
C SER A 81 -0.63 8.78 8.57
N GLU A 82 -1.16 9.94 8.94
CA GLU A 82 -2.61 10.17 8.97
C GLU A 82 -3.23 9.98 7.58
N GLU A 83 -2.53 10.39 6.51
CA GLU A 83 -2.98 10.25 5.13
C GLU A 83 -3.06 8.77 4.70
N VAL A 84 -2.03 7.98 5.00
CA VAL A 84 -2.02 6.53 4.73
C VAL A 84 -3.12 5.83 5.52
N THR A 85 -3.30 6.21 6.79
CA THR A 85 -4.35 5.66 7.64
C THR A 85 -5.74 5.95 7.08
N LYS A 86 -6.02 7.20 6.68
CA LYS A 86 -7.30 7.58 6.05
C LYS A 86 -7.56 6.88 4.72
N GLY A 87 -6.52 6.73 3.89
CA GLY A 87 -6.62 5.99 2.63
C GLY A 87 -7.03 4.53 2.87
N LEU A 88 -6.37 3.85 3.82
CA LEU A 88 -6.69 2.46 4.15
C LEU A 88 -8.03 2.31 4.89
N LEU A 89 -8.44 3.28 5.71
CA LEU A 89 -9.78 3.31 6.31
C LEU A 89 -10.88 3.41 5.26
N THR A 90 -10.66 4.15 4.18
CA THR A 90 -11.58 4.20 3.04
C THR A 90 -11.69 2.82 2.38
N ALA A 91 -10.56 2.13 2.20
CA ALA A 91 -10.51 0.78 1.64
C ALA A 91 -11.21 -0.29 2.52
N LEU A 92 -11.33 -0.07 3.84
CA LEU A 92 -12.13 -0.93 4.72
C LEU A 92 -13.64 -0.87 4.44
N SER A 93 -14.10 0.17 3.75
CA SER A 93 -15.52 0.36 3.40
C SER A 93 -15.83 -0.01 1.94
N GLU A 94 -14.88 -0.62 1.22
CA GLU A 94 -15.08 -1.03 -0.16
C GLU A 94 -15.96 -2.27 -0.30
N GLN A 95 -16.63 -2.39 -1.44
CA GLN A 95 -17.50 -3.52 -1.77
C GLN A 95 -16.73 -4.86 -1.88
N ASP A 96 -15.48 -4.83 -2.36
CA ASP A 96 -14.68 -6.02 -2.59
C ASP A 96 -14.07 -6.55 -1.27
N CYS A 97 -14.37 -7.81 -0.93
CA CYS A 97 -13.97 -8.43 0.33
C CYS A 97 -12.45 -8.55 0.47
N ASP A 98 -11.74 -8.87 -0.62
CA ASP A 98 -10.29 -9.01 -0.59
C ASP A 98 -9.61 -7.66 -0.33
N VAL A 99 -10.16 -6.57 -0.89
CA VAL A 99 -9.67 -5.20 -0.63
C VAL A 99 -9.84 -4.85 0.84
N ARG A 100 -11.01 -5.13 1.44
CA ARG A 100 -11.26 -4.90 2.87
C ARG A 100 -10.27 -5.67 3.74
N ILE A 101 -10.05 -6.96 3.45
CA ILE A 101 -9.12 -7.82 4.19
C ILE A 101 -7.69 -7.26 4.09
N CYS A 102 -7.24 -6.89 2.88
CA CYS A 102 -5.89 -6.36 2.69
C CYS A 102 -5.69 -5.00 3.36
N ALA A 103 -6.72 -4.15 3.39
CA ALA A 103 -6.69 -2.88 4.10
C ALA A 103 -6.55 -3.07 5.62
N CYS A 104 -7.32 -4.00 6.19
CA CYS A 104 -7.22 -4.40 7.60
C CYS A 104 -5.80 -4.88 7.94
N ASP A 105 -5.27 -5.78 7.11
CA ASP A 105 -3.93 -6.34 7.31
C ASP A 105 -2.82 -5.28 7.16
N ALA A 106 -3.00 -4.33 6.24
CA ALA A 106 -2.09 -3.21 6.06
C ALA A 106 -2.06 -2.29 7.27
N LEU A 107 -3.23 -1.89 7.77
CA LEU A 107 -3.37 -1.07 8.98
C LEU A 107 -2.72 -1.74 10.19
N ARG A 108 -2.92 -3.05 10.35
CA ARG A 108 -2.24 -3.83 11.40
C ARG A 108 -0.71 -3.77 11.29
N ARG A 109 -0.15 -3.79 10.07
CA ARG A 109 1.30 -3.72 9.84
C ARG A 109 1.90 -2.33 10.00
N LEU A 110 1.10 -1.27 9.91
CA LEU A 110 1.53 0.11 10.19
C LEU A 110 1.70 0.40 11.69
N GLY A 111 1.26 -0.52 12.55
CA GLY A 111 1.53 -0.50 13.99
C GLY A 111 0.80 0.61 14.75
N GLU A 112 1.20 0.80 16.01
CA GLU A 112 0.55 1.71 16.97
C GLU A 112 0.46 3.16 16.50
N LYS A 113 1.36 3.59 15.60
CA LYS A 113 1.33 4.94 15.03
C LYS A 113 0.08 5.23 14.20
N SER A 114 -0.58 4.20 13.69
CA SER A 114 -1.86 4.32 12.97
C SER A 114 -3.08 4.12 13.88
N ALA A 115 -2.89 3.76 15.16
CA ALA A 115 -3.97 3.43 16.07
C ALA A 115 -4.73 4.69 16.50
N ASN A 116 -5.94 4.85 15.98
CA ASN A 116 -6.88 5.88 16.37
C ASN A 116 -8.29 5.29 16.56
N GLU A 117 -9.22 6.08 17.12
CA GLU A 117 -10.59 5.60 17.39
C GLU A 117 -11.33 5.19 16.09
N GLU A 118 -11.01 5.85 14.98
CA GLU A 118 -11.58 5.57 13.66
C GLU A 118 -11.12 4.21 13.13
N LEU A 119 -9.85 3.85 13.35
CA LEU A 119 -9.31 2.52 13.07
C LEU A 119 -10.05 1.44 13.84
N ILE A 120 -10.26 1.63 15.15
CA ILE A 120 -10.95 0.64 15.98
C ILE A 120 -12.38 0.42 15.46
N LYS A 121 -13.11 1.49 15.12
CA LYS A 121 -14.45 1.40 14.55
C LYS A 121 -14.45 0.73 13.17
N GLY A 122 -13.51 1.10 12.30
CA GLY A 122 -13.36 0.53 10.97
C GLY A 122 -13.07 -0.98 11.03
N LEU A 123 -12.16 -1.41 11.89
CA LEU A 123 -11.85 -2.82 12.11
C LEU A 123 -13.03 -3.60 12.71
N LEU A 124 -13.74 -3.03 13.68
CA LEU A 124 -14.94 -3.67 14.24
C LEU A 124 -16.03 -3.87 13.18
N ASN A 125 -16.27 -2.87 12.34
CA ASN A 125 -17.24 -2.99 11.24
C ASN A 125 -16.82 -4.08 10.24
N ALA A 126 -15.53 -4.11 9.87
CA ALA A 126 -14.99 -5.14 8.97
C ALA A 126 -15.07 -6.56 9.56
N LEU A 127 -14.99 -6.72 10.88
CA LEU A 127 -15.13 -8.01 11.58
C LEU A 127 -16.59 -8.46 11.75
N ILE A 128 -17.54 -7.52 11.77
CA ILE A 128 -18.98 -7.81 11.92
C ILE A 128 -19.64 -8.07 10.56
N ASP A 129 -19.05 -7.53 9.49
CA ASP A 129 -19.48 -7.77 8.13
C ASP A 129 -19.36 -9.27 7.78
N LYS A 130 -20.51 -9.88 7.48
CA LYS A 130 -20.63 -11.32 7.17
C LYS A 130 -20.47 -11.61 5.67
N GLU A 131 -20.26 -10.58 4.86
CA GLU A 131 -20.11 -10.70 3.41
C GLU A 131 -18.65 -10.95 2.97
N CYS A 132 -17.72 -11.14 3.92
CA CYS A 132 -16.36 -11.65 3.73
C CYS A 132 -16.22 -13.10 4.22
#